data_AF-A0A6L2P3D2-F1
#
_entry.id   AF-A0A6L2P3D2-F1
#
_cell.length_a   1.000
_cell.length_b   1.000
_cell.length_c   1.000
_cell.angle_alpha   90.00
_cell.angle_beta   90.00
_cell.angle_gamma   90.00
#
_symmetry.space_group_name_H-M   'P 1'
#
loop_
_entity.id
_entity.type
_entity.pdbx_description
1 polymer ?
#
loop_
_entity_poly.entity_id
_entity_poly.type
_entity_poly.pdbx_seq_one_letter_code
_entity_poly.pdbx_strand_id
1 'polypeptide(L)'
;MVYIMNKSPKNFENLVVGHFCNRVRDILMACKAYTEGVQVRCLGVQEEDESGENETSTIEFRNDVASCIKLLLAAFMIIGAKEAEEFLPL
;
A
#
# COMPACT_ATOMS: atom_id res chain seq x y z
N MET A 1 -1.08 5.76 -5.44
CA MET A 1 -2.39 5.69 -4.73
C MET A 1 -2.86 7.08 -4.28
N VAL A 2 -2.12 7.76 -3.39
CA VAL A 2 -2.44 9.10 -2.85
C VAL A 2 -2.96 10.09 -3.89
N TYR A 3 -2.23 10.25 -5.01
CA TYR A 3 -2.62 11.20 -6.06
C TYR A 3 -4.02 10.94 -6.62
N ILE A 4 -4.36 9.68 -6.92
CA ILE A 4 -5.66 9.31 -7.51
C ILE A 4 -6.78 9.52 -6.50
N MET A 5 -6.56 9.24 -5.21
CA MET A 5 -7.54 9.53 -4.16
C MET A 5 -7.78 11.05 -4.03
N ASN A 6 -6.72 11.85 -4.03
CA ASN A 6 -6.81 13.31 -3.87
C ASN A 6 -7.33 14.04 -5.13
N LYS A 7 -7.04 13.50 -6.32
CA LYS A 7 -7.40 14.07 -7.62
C LYS A 7 -8.02 12.99 -8.49
N SER A 8 -9.20 12.55 -8.05
CA SER A 8 -9.96 11.54 -8.78
C SER A 8 -10.24 12.01 -10.21
N PRO A 9 -10.10 11.14 -11.23
CA PRO A 9 -10.44 11.48 -12.60
C PRO A 9 -11.93 11.81 -12.72
N LYS A 10 -12.25 12.75 -13.61
CA LYS A 10 -13.63 13.17 -13.84
C LYS A 10 -14.50 11.97 -14.23
N ASN A 11 -15.64 11.83 -13.57
CA ASN A 11 -16.60 10.73 -13.72
C ASN A 11 -16.18 9.38 -13.12
N PHE A 12 -15.04 9.31 -12.42
CA PHE A 12 -14.57 8.09 -11.74
C PHE A 12 -14.47 8.27 -10.21
N GLU A 13 -14.96 9.39 -9.67
CA GLU A 13 -14.83 9.74 -8.26
C GLU A 13 -15.42 8.64 -7.36
N ASN A 14 -16.63 8.19 -7.67
CA ASN A 14 -17.29 7.12 -6.90
C ASN A 14 -16.55 5.77 -7.02
N LEU A 15 -15.97 5.47 -8.19
CA LEU A 15 -15.19 4.25 -8.38
C LEU A 15 -13.91 4.30 -7.53
N VAL A 16 -13.20 5.42 -7.56
CA VAL A 16 -11.98 5.62 -6.78
C VAL A 16 -12.28 5.48 -5.29
N VAL A 17 -13.26 6.22 -4.77
CA VAL A 17 -13.65 6.14 -3.35
C VAL A 17 -14.08 4.72 -2.99
N GLY A 18 -14.98 4.11 -3.75
CA GLY A 18 -15.45 2.75 -3.46
C GLY A 18 -14.34 1.70 -3.48
N HIS A 19 -13.42 1.78 -4.44
CA HIS A 19 -12.28 0.87 -4.53
C HIS A 19 -11.35 1.01 -3.32
N PHE A 20 -10.93 2.25 -3.01
CA PHE A 20 -9.96 2.48 -1.95
C PHE A 20 -10.54 2.26 -0.56
N CYS A 21 -11.81 2.58 -0.31
CA CYS A 21 -12.48 2.23 0.94
C CYS A 21 -12.60 0.72 1.14
N ASN A 22 -12.90 -0.05 0.08
CA ASN A 22 -12.95 -1.52 0.17
C ASN A 22 -11.56 -2.12 0.43
N ARG A 23 -10.51 -1.56 -0.19
CA ARG A 23 -9.14 -2.11 -0.17
C ARG A 23 -8.22 -1.53 0.90
N VAL A 24 -8.69 -0.61 1.73
CA VAL A 24 -7.84 0.13 2.69
C VAL A 24 -7.00 -0.79 3.59
N ARG A 25 -7.60 -1.84 4.17
CA ARG A 25 -6.89 -2.79 5.03
C ARG A 25 -5.83 -3.57 4.25
N ASP A 26 -6.20 -4.12 3.10
CA ASP A 26 -5.29 -4.89 2.24
C ASP A 26 -4.06 -4.06 1.83
N ILE A 27 -4.29 -2.81 1.43
CA ILE A 27 -3.24 -1.88 1.00
C ILE A 27 -2.30 -1.55 2.17
N LEU A 28 -2.85 -1.21 3.34
CA LEU A 28 -2.04 -0.83 4.50
C LEU A 28 -1.27 -2.02 5.08
N MET A 29 -1.85 -3.23 5.08
CA MET A 29 -1.14 -4.46 5.43
C MET A 29 0.01 -4.75 4.46
N ALA A 30 -0.19 -4.54 3.16
CA ALA A 30 0.88 -4.69 2.18
C ALA A 30 2.00 -3.66 2.40
N CYS A 31 1.67 -2.39 2.63
CA CYS A 31 2.67 -1.36 2.97
C CYS A 31 3.46 -1.74 4.23
N LYS A 32 2.79 -2.24 5.26
CA LYS A 32 3.46 -2.73 6.47
C LYS A 32 4.41 -3.90 6.17
N ALA A 33 3.97 -4.90 5.41
CA ALA A 33 4.80 -6.02 5.00
C ALA A 33 6.04 -5.56 4.21
N TYR A 34 5.88 -4.60 3.30
CA TYR A 34 7.01 -3.98 2.59
C TYR A 34 7.98 -3.32 3.58
N THR A 35 7.50 -2.51 4.53
CA THR A 35 8.37 -1.84 5.51
C THR A 35 9.09 -2.81 6.44
N GLU A 36 8.48 -3.96 6.75
CA GLU A 36 9.07 -5.01 7.59
C GLU A 36 10.08 -5.88 6.83
N GLY A 37 10.18 -5.72 5.50
CA GLY A 37 11.08 -6.51 4.66
C GLY A 37 10.57 -7.96 4.48
N VAL A 38 9.28 -8.19 4.71
CA VAL A 38 8.65 -9.48 4.43
C VAL A 38 8.72 -9.72 2.93
N GLN A 39 9.08 -10.94 2.52
CA GLN A 39 9.08 -11.31 1.11
C GLN A 39 7.63 -11.31 0.61
N VAL A 40 7.23 -10.22 -0.05
CA VAL A 40 5.92 -10.09 -0.70
C VAL A 40 6.03 -10.77 -2.06
N ARG A 41 5.92 -12.11 -2.10
CA ARG A 41 5.95 -12.86 -3.36
C ARG A 41 4.70 -12.56 -4.17
N CYS A 42 4.87 -12.21 -5.45
CA CYS A 42 3.77 -12.21 -6.40
C CYS A 42 3.35 -13.67 -6.64
N LEU A 43 2.15 -14.06 -6.23
CA LEU A 43 1.64 -15.45 -6.27
C LEU A 43 1.48 -16.07 -7.69
N GLY A 44 2.00 -15.43 -8.74
CA GLY A 44 1.89 -15.90 -10.14
C GLY A 44 3.21 -16.01 -10.91
N VAL A 45 4.35 -15.67 -10.30
CA VAL A 45 5.66 -15.77 -10.95
C VAL A 45 6.49 -16.76 -10.12
N GLN A 46 6.43 -18.03 -10.55
CA GLN A 46 7.29 -19.08 -10.07
C GLN A 46 8.50 -19.10 -11.00
N GLU A 47 9.40 -18.13 -10.83
CA GLU A 47 10.75 -18.27 -11.35
C GLU A 47 11.48 -19.16 -10.34
N GLU A 48 11.94 -20.30 -10.83
CA GLU A 48 12.77 -21.26 -10.13
C GLU A 48 14.19 -20.70 -10.04
N ASP A 49 14.41 -19.68 -9.21
CA ASP A 49 15.76 -19.19 -8.99
C ASP A 49 16.45 -20.02 -7.90
N GLU A 50 17.32 -20.93 -8.35
CA GLU A 50 18.21 -21.81 -7.59
C GLU A 50 19.33 -21.08 -6.82
N SER A 51 19.26 -19.76 -6.67
CA SER A 51 20.22 -18.99 -5.86
C SER A 51 19.57 -18.62 -4.53
N GLY A 52 20.12 -19.14 -3.42
CA GLY A 52 19.62 -18.97 -2.05
C GLY A 52 19.70 -17.56 -1.46
N GLU A 53 19.64 -16.53 -2.30
CA GLU A 53 19.47 -15.14 -1.88
C GLU A 53 18.03 -14.74 -2.15
N ASN A 54 17.19 -14.97 -1.14
CA ASN A 54 15.81 -14.49 -1.12
C ASN A 54 15.84 -12.96 -1.31
N GLU A 55 15.65 -12.45 -2.53
CA GLU A 55 15.71 -11.01 -2.79
C GLU A 55 14.58 -10.30 -2.03
N THR A 56 14.91 -9.82 -0.84
CA THR A 56 14.07 -8.94 -0.03
C THR A 56 14.21 -7.51 -0.54
N SER A 57 13.19 -6.68 -0.32
CA SER A 57 13.24 -5.27 -0.71
C SER A 57 14.43 -4.52 -0.09
N THR A 58 15.01 -3.58 -0.84
CA THR A 58 16.13 -2.76 -0.36
C THR A 58 15.71 -1.88 0.82
N ILE A 59 16.67 -1.54 1.70
CA ILE A 59 16.41 -0.65 2.84
C ILE A 59 15.87 0.72 2.37
N GLU A 60 16.41 1.24 1.27
CA GLU A 60 15.96 2.50 0.66
C GLU A 60 14.48 2.43 0.27
N PHE A 61 14.08 1.38 -0.45
CA PHE A 61 12.67 1.17 -0.82
C PHE A 61 11.77 1.08 0.41
N ARG A 62 12.20 0.36 1.46
CA ARG A 62 11.44 0.22 2.71
C ARG A 62 11.21 1.57 3.37
N ASN A 63 12.25 2.41 3.40
CA ASN A 63 12.16 3.76 3.95
C ASN A 63 11.25 4.67 3.10
N ASP A 64 11.33 4.55 1.77
CA ASP A 64 10.46 5.30 0.86
C ASP A 64 8.98 4.94 1.08
N VAL A 65 8.67 3.64 1.21
CA VAL A 65 7.31 3.17 1.53
C VAL A 65 6.87 3.71 2.89
N ALA A 66 7.71 3.61 3.92
CA ALA A 66 7.41 4.11 5.25
C ALA A 66 7.10 5.63 5.24
N SER A 67 7.87 6.40 4.47
CA SER A 67 7.66 7.84 4.32
C SER A 67 6.29 8.18 3.70
N CYS A 68 5.77 7.28 2.86
CA CYS A 68 4.51 7.46 2.15
C CYS A 68 3.28 7.06 2.98
N ILE A 69 3.42 6.21 4.02
CA ILE A 69 2.29 5.70 4.82
C ILE A 69 1.49 6.84 5.45
N LYS A 70 2.14 7.87 5.99
CA LYS A 70 1.46 9.02 6.59
C LYS A 70 0.58 9.76 5.59
N LEU A 71 1.09 9.98 4.38
CA LEU A 71 0.33 10.62 3.29
C LEU A 71 -0.82 9.73 2.81
N LEU A 72 -0.60 8.42 2.82
CA LEU A 72 -1.60 7.43 2.42
C LEU A 72 -2.76 7.36 3.42
N LEU A 73 -2.47 7.31 4.72
CA LEU A 73 -3.47 7.39 5.79
C LEU A 73 -4.28 8.68 5.69
N ALA A 74 -3.62 9.82 5.53
CA ALA A 74 -4.33 11.10 5.36
C ALA A 74 -5.29 11.10 4.16
N ALA A 75 -4.86 10.56 3.02
CA ALA A 75 -5.71 10.46 1.83
C ALA A 75 -6.91 9.51 2.04
N PHE A 76 -6.71 8.38 2.73
CA PHE A 76 -7.79 7.46 3.09
C PHE A 76 -8.84 8.13 4.01
N MET A 77 -8.39 8.90 5.00
CA MET A 77 -9.28 9.64 5.90
C MET A 77 -10.11 10.68 5.15
N ILE A 78 -9.53 11.38 4.17
CA ILE A 78 -10.23 12.36 3.35
C ILE A 78 -11.39 11.72 2.56
N ILE A 79 -11.17 10.52 2.00
CA ILE A 79 -12.20 9.82 1.22
C ILE A 79 -13.19 9.02 2.09
N GLY A 80 -13.03 9.06 3.41
CA GLY A 80 -13.94 8.43 4.37
C GLY A 80 -13.66 6.95 4.68
N ALA A 81 -12.46 6.45 4.39
CA ALA A 81 -12.03 5.09 4.74
C ALA A 81 -11.59 5.04 6.22
N LYS A 82 -12.56 4.91 7.14
CA LYS A 82 -12.35 4.96 8.59
C LYS A 82 -11.48 3.83 9.12
N GLU A 83 -11.45 2.70 8.42
CA GLU A 83 -10.61 1.55 8.77
C GLU A 83 -9.11 1.88 8.72
N ALA A 84 -8.71 2.98 8.07
CA ALA A 84 -7.33 3.48 8.14
C ALA A 84 -6.92 3.91 9.55
N GLU A 85 -7.87 4.27 10.43
CA GLU A 85 -7.60 4.65 11.82
C GLU A 85 -6.95 3.50 12.62
N GLU A 86 -7.22 2.25 12.26
CA GLU A 86 -6.63 1.05 12.88
C GLU A 86 -5.10 0.99 12.71
N PHE A 87 -4.56 1.76 11.76
CA PHE A 87 -3.15 1.78 11.38
C PHE A 87 -2.41 3.03 11.88
N LEU A 88 -3.04 3.86 12.72
CA LEU A 88 -2.37 4.93 13.46
C LEU A 88 -1.70 4.33 14.72
N PRO A 89 -0.40 4.54 15.02
CA PRO A 89 0.64 5.32 14.34
C PRO A 89 1.77 4.38 13.81
N LEU A 90 1.57 3.81 12.62
CA LEU A 90 2.67 3.23 11.84
C LEU A 90 3.70 4.30 11.40
#